data_AF-A0A7V9E0F3-F1
#
_entry.id   AF-A0A7V9E0F3-F1
#
_cell.length_a   1.000
_cell.length_b   1.000
_cell.length_c   1.000
_cell.angle_alpha   90.00
_cell.angle_beta   90.00
_cell.angle_gamma   90.00
#
_symmetry.space_group_name_H-M   'P 1'
#
loop_
_entity.id
_entity.type
_entity.pdbx_description
1 polymer ?
#
loop_
_entity_poly.entity_id
_entity_poly.type
_entity_poly.pdbx_seq_one_letter_code
_entity_poly.pdbx_strand_id
1 'polypeptide(L)'
;MKSLTEFSRAGFALVAVLFVATAFAQQIQVSRCESKDGTVTYSNRECPSGTSPVRKVNTAPAVNVPDEKAAKDRAKKDVAEVKRIEKEQKQQETQDKRAAEKSNKAEVRVADRCERARRELARAIEKRNALDTKAATVEQMQKAVQEVSRRDAELPNACPK
;
A
#
# COMPACT_ATOMS: atom_id res chain seq x y z
N MET A 1 0.05 11.06 33.42
CA MET A 1 -1.08 12.03 33.32
C MET A 1 -0.46 13.34 32.84
N LYS A 2 -0.73 13.96 31.68
CA LYS A 2 -1.74 13.84 30.63
C LYS A 2 -1.00 14.08 29.29
N SER A 3 -1.21 13.21 28.30
CA SER A 3 -0.58 13.33 26.96
C SER A 3 -1.48 14.09 25.99
N LEU A 4 -0.95 15.18 25.45
CA LEU A 4 -0.83 15.47 24.01
C LEU A 4 -1.95 14.94 23.09
N THR A 5 -3.10 15.61 23.09
CA THR A 5 -4.02 15.63 21.92
C THR A 5 -4.68 17.01 21.82
N GLU A 6 -3.88 18.06 21.94
CA GLU A 6 -4.16 19.35 21.30
C GLU A 6 -3.46 19.35 19.94
N PHE A 7 -4.01 20.12 18.99
CA PHE A 7 -3.68 20.14 17.56
C PHE A 7 -4.29 18.99 16.75
N SER A 8 -5.01 19.34 15.68
CA SER A 8 -5.40 18.46 14.56
C SER A 8 -6.85 17.97 14.45
N ARG A 9 -7.86 18.72 14.93
CA ARG A 9 -9.25 18.54 14.44
C ARG A 9 -9.98 19.83 14.03
N ALA A 10 -9.53 21.00 14.48
CA ALA A 10 -10.11 22.29 14.08
C ALA A 10 -9.37 23.00 12.93
N GLY A 11 -8.13 22.59 12.61
CA GLY A 11 -7.34 23.18 11.52
C GLY A 11 -7.65 22.63 10.13
N PHE A 12 -8.24 21.44 10.03
CA PHE A 12 -8.52 20.80 8.74
C PHE A 12 -9.90 21.17 8.16
N ALA A 13 -10.82 21.64 9.00
CA ALA A 13 -12.16 22.04 8.55
C ALA A 13 -12.20 23.47 7.96
N LEU A 14 -11.24 24.33 8.34
CA LEU A 14 -11.24 25.74 7.92
C LEU A 14 -10.50 25.97 6.58
N VAL A 15 -9.62 25.04 6.18
CA VAL A 15 -8.92 25.11 4.88
C VAL A 15 -9.75 24.53 3.73
N ALA A 16 -10.68 23.60 4.01
CA ALA A 16 -11.53 22.97 2.98
C ALA A 16 -12.66 23.87 2.46
N VAL A 17 -13.04 24.93 3.19
CA VAL A 17 -14.11 25.86 2.76
C VAL A 17 -13.57 27.01 1.89
N LEU A 18 -12.27 27.27 1.92
CA LEU A 18 -11.64 28.37 1.18
C LEU A 18 -11.34 28.07 -0.30
N PHE A 19 -11.49 26.83 -0.76
CA PHE A 19 -11.20 26.44 -2.15
C PHE A 19 -12.41 26.28 -3.07
N VAL A 20 -13.64 26.55 -2.61
CA VAL A 20 -14.87 26.36 -3.41
C VAL A 20 -15.35 27.65 -4.10
N ALA A 21 -14.73 28.82 -3.85
CA ALA A 21 -15.31 30.12 -4.23
C ALA A 21 -14.57 30.92 -5.34
N THR A 22 -13.71 30.30 -6.16
CA THR A 22 -13.05 31.02 -7.28
C THR A 22 -13.27 30.39 -8.66
N ALA A 23 -14.37 29.65 -8.83
CA ALA A 23 -14.82 29.17 -10.13
C ALA A 23 -15.97 30.00 -10.73
N PHE A 24 -16.22 31.22 -10.24
CA PHE A 24 -16.93 32.21 -11.05
C PHE A 24 -15.93 32.85 -11.99
N ALA A 25 -15.58 32.11 -13.05
CA ALA A 25 -15.22 32.74 -14.30
C ALA A 25 -16.41 33.66 -14.64
N GLN A 26 -16.32 34.94 -14.29
CA GLN A 26 -17.23 35.92 -14.84
C GLN A 26 -16.97 35.88 -16.33
N GLN A 27 -17.81 35.13 -17.04
CA GLN A 27 -17.78 35.02 -18.48
C GLN A 27 -18.01 36.45 -18.97
N ILE A 28 -16.92 37.17 -19.29
CA ILE A 28 -16.98 38.57 -19.69
C ILE A 28 -17.75 38.60 -21.00
N GLN A 29 -19.06 38.82 -20.93
CA GLN A 29 -19.93 38.91 -22.09
C GLN A 29 -19.74 40.29 -22.71
N VAL A 30 -18.72 40.41 -23.56
CA VAL A 30 -18.51 41.62 -24.36
C VAL A 30 -19.62 41.67 -25.42
N SER A 31 -20.43 42.73 -25.39
CA SER A 31 -21.45 42.98 -26.40
C SER A 31 -20.97 44.08 -27.34
N ARG A 32 -21.15 43.86 -28.64
CA ARG A 32 -20.92 44.92 -29.64
C ARG A 32 -22.16 45.80 -29.69
N CYS A 33 -21.99 47.08 -29.36
CA CYS A 33 -23.02 48.10 -29.39
C CYS A 33 -22.79 49.02 -30.60
N GLU A 34 -23.84 49.38 -31.34
CA GLU A 34 -23.74 50.23 -32.52
C GLU A 34 -24.65 51.46 -32.39
N SER A 35 -24.10 52.65 -32.67
CA SER A 35 -24.82 53.92 -32.72
C SER A 35 -25.50 54.10 -34.07
N LYS A 36 -26.54 54.96 -34.12
CA LYS A 36 -27.19 55.36 -35.38
C LYS A 36 -26.24 56.05 -36.37
N ASP A 37 -25.15 56.63 -35.87
CA ASP A 37 -24.10 57.28 -36.65
C ASP A 37 -23.03 56.29 -37.18
N GLY A 38 -23.24 54.98 -36.99
CA GLY A 38 -22.30 53.93 -37.42
C GLY A 38 -21.09 53.72 -36.49
N THR A 39 -21.04 54.40 -35.35
CA THR A 39 -19.97 54.22 -34.36
C THR A 39 -20.16 52.91 -33.60
N VAL A 40 -19.11 52.08 -33.52
CA VAL A 40 -19.12 50.77 -32.86
C VAL A 40 -18.35 50.84 -31.54
N THR A 41 -19.02 50.50 -30.44
CA THR A 41 -18.44 50.48 -29.10
C THR A 41 -18.62 49.09 -28.49
N TYR A 42 -17.56 48.54 -27.89
CA TYR A 42 -17.62 47.26 -27.19
C TYR A 42 -17.81 47.51 -25.70
N SER A 43 -18.88 46.98 -25.12
CA SER A 43 -19.20 47.13 -23.70
C SER A 43 -19.22 45.76 -23.02
N ASN A 44 -18.64 45.69 -21.82
CA ASN A 44 -18.69 44.51 -20.95
C ASN A 44 -19.94 44.52 -20.06
N ARG A 45 -20.80 45.54 -20.22
CA ARG A 45 -22.06 45.77 -19.50
C ARG A 45 -23.13 46.26 -20.51
N GLU A 46 -24.19 46.89 -20.02
CA GLU A 46 -25.21 47.52 -20.87
C GLU A 46 -24.58 48.52 -21.87
N CYS A 47 -25.23 48.68 -23.02
CA CYS A 47 -24.78 49.57 -24.07
C CYS A 47 -24.98 51.04 -23.66
N PRO A 48 -23.99 51.92 -23.85
CA PRO A 48 -24.11 53.34 -23.50
C PRO A 48 -25.24 54.03 -24.28
N SER A 49 -25.85 55.05 -23.69
CA SER A 49 -26.98 55.79 -24.24
C SER A 49 -26.74 56.22 -25.69
N GLY A 50 -27.65 55.85 -26.60
CA GLY A 50 -27.53 56.12 -28.03
C GLY A 50 -26.89 55.00 -28.86
N THR A 51 -26.47 53.90 -28.22
CA THR A 51 -26.05 52.65 -28.89
C THR A 51 -27.00 51.50 -28.54
N SER A 52 -27.17 50.54 -29.45
CA SER A 52 -27.96 49.33 -29.20
C SER A 52 -27.12 48.07 -29.34
N PRO A 53 -27.35 47.04 -28.50
CA PRO A 53 -26.61 45.78 -28.58
C PRO A 53 -26.97 45.04 -29.87
N VAL A 54 -25.97 44.80 -30.71
CA VAL A 54 -26.15 44.12 -32.00
C VAL A 54 -25.86 42.63 -31.88
N ARG A 55 -24.79 42.27 -31.16
CA ARG A 55 -24.38 40.86 -31.02
C ARG A 55 -23.51 40.64 -29.78
N LYS A 56 -23.72 39.50 -29.11
CA LYS A 56 -22.83 38.98 -28.07
C LYS A 56 -21.55 38.41 -28.71
N VAL A 57 -20.39 38.84 -28.24
CA VAL A 57 -19.08 38.34 -28.69
C VAL A 57 -18.69 37.15 -27.82
N ASN A 58 -18.30 36.04 -28.46
CA ASN A 58 -17.78 34.89 -27.73
C ASN A 58 -16.33 35.20 -27.30
N THR A 59 -16.12 35.32 -26.00
CA THR A 59 -14.82 35.60 -25.38
C THR A 59 -14.17 34.36 -24.78
N ALA A 60 -14.73 33.17 -24.99
CA ALA A 60 -14.09 31.94 -24.55
C ALA A 60 -12.74 31.80 -25.28
N PRO A 61 -11.64 31.54 -24.56
CA PRO A 61 -10.37 31.26 -25.19
C PRO A 61 -10.55 30.05 -26.11
N ALA A 62 -10.08 30.18 -27.37
CA ALA A 62 -10.14 29.08 -28.31
C ALA A 62 -9.32 27.91 -27.75
N VAL A 63 -9.99 26.77 -27.49
CA VAL A 63 -9.30 25.56 -27.03
C VAL A 63 -8.41 25.11 -28.18
N ASN A 64 -7.10 25.17 -27.96
CA ASN A 64 -6.14 24.71 -28.95
C ASN A 64 -6.20 23.18 -29.03
N VAL A 65 -6.76 22.64 -30.11
CA VAL A 65 -6.89 21.20 -30.37
C VAL A 65 -5.56 20.42 -30.17
N PRO A 66 -4.37 20.98 -30.50
CA PRO A 66 -3.09 20.33 -30.19
C PRO A 66 -2.85 20.11 -28.68
N ASP A 67 -3.29 21.05 -27.84
CA ASP A 67 -3.11 20.97 -26.38
C ASP A 67 -4.03 19.91 -25.76
N GLU A 68 -5.25 19.75 -26.28
CA GLU A 68 -6.16 18.70 -25.83
C GLU A 68 -5.62 17.30 -26.17
N LYS A 69 -5.06 17.12 -27.37
CA LYS A 69 -4.45 15.85 -27.77
C LYS A 69 -3.23 15.53 -26.91
N ALA A 70 -2.36 16.53 -26.67
CA ALA A 70 -1.19 16.37 -25.81
C ALA A 70 -1.58 16.02 -24.36
N ALA A 71 -2.64 16.63 -23.82
CA ALA A 71 -3.15 16.31 -22.49
C ALA A 71 -3.71 14.88 -22.41
N LYS A 72 -4.48 14.45 -23.41
CA LYS A 72 -5.02 13.09 -23.50
C LYS A 72 -3.91 12.03 -23.62
N ASP A 73 -2.85 12.32 -24.37
CA ASP A 73 -1.74 11.39 -24.54
C ASP A 73 -0.90 11.25 -23.27
N ARG A 74 -0.72 12.33 -22.48
CA ARG A 74 -0.12 12.26 -21.14
C ARG A 74 -0.99 11.42 -20.19
N ALA A 75 -2.28 11.70 -20.11
CA ALA A 75 -3.19 10.96 -19.25
C ALA A 75 -3.20 9.44 -19.55
N LYS A 76 -3.12 9.05 -20.83
CA LYS A 76 -3.01 7.63 -21.22
C LYS A 76 -1.70 6.99 -20.74
N LYS A 77 -0.58 7.71 -20.82
CA LYS A 77 0.72 7.23 -20.34
C LYS A 77 0.71 7.06 -18.82
N ASP A 78 0.14 8.01 -18.10
CA ASP A 78 0.04 7.95 -16.64
C ASP A 78 -0.81 6.75 -16.20
N VAL A 79 -1.95 6.50 -16.86
CA VAL A 79 -2.79 5.33 -16.58
C VAL A 79 -2.06 4.01 -16.88
N ALA A 80 -1.29 3.96 -17.97
CA ALA A 80 -0.50 2.77 -18.31
C ALA A 80 0.61 2.52 -17.29
N GLU A 81 1.26 3.58 -16.82
CA GLU A 81 2.31 3.51 -15.80
C GLU A 81 1.76 3.05 -14.45
N VAL A 82 0.64 3.63 -13.99
CA VAL A 82 -0.02 3.21 -12.75
C VAL A 82 -0.41 1.73 -12.82
N LYS A 83 -0.98 1.27 -13.94
CA LYS A 83 -1.30 -0.16 -14.12
C LYS A 83 -0.06 -1.06 -14.08
N ARG A 84 1.08 -0.60 -14.58
CA ARG A 84 2.35 -1.33 -14.51
C ARG A 84 2.82 -1.43 -13.07
N ILE A 85 2.83 -0.31 -12.35
CA ILE A 85 3.22 -0.25 -10.93
C ILE A 85 2.31 -1.16 -10.07
N GLU A 86 0.99 -1.10 -10.25
CA GLU A 86 0.04 -1.96 -9.52
C GLU A 86 0.32 -3.45 -9.78
N LYS A 87 0.63 -3.81 -11.03
CA LYS A 87 0.97 -5.19 -11.38
C LYS A 87 2.26 -5.64 -10.72
N GLU A 88 3.29 -4.80 -10.74
CA GLU A 88 4.59 -5.07 -10.10
C GLU A 88 4.43 -5.22 -8.58
N GLN A 89 3.70 -4.31 -7.93
CA GLN A 89 3.41 -4.39 -6.49
C GLN A 89 2.65 -5.68 -6.14
N LYS A 90 1.63 -6.05 -6.92
CA LYS A 90 0.89 -7.30 -6.70
C LYS A 90 1.76 -8.54 -6.88
N GLN A 91 2.66 -8.52 -7.85
CA GLN A 91 3.62 -9.60 -8.04
C GLN A 91 4.60 -9.69 -6.88
N GLN A 92 5.13 -8.56 -6.41
CA GLN A 92 6.04 -8.50 -5.27
C GLN A 92 5.35 -8.97 -3.99
N GLU A 93 4.15 -8.49 -3.68
CA GLU A 93 3.36 -8.94 -2.53
C GLU A 93 3.10 -10.46 -2.58
N THR A 94 2.82 -11.00 -3.77
CA THR A 94 2.64 -12.45 -3.94
C THR A 94 3.93 -13.22 -3.70
N GLN A 95 5.07 -12.69 -4.16
CA GLN A 95 6.38 -13.30 -3.91
C GLN A 95 6.75 -13.25 -2.43
N ASP A 96 6.55 -12.12 -1.78
CA ASP A 96 6.83 -11.91 -0.36
C ASP A 96 5.96 -12.82 0.50
N LYS A 97 4.66 -12.93 0.19
CA LYS A 97 3.75 -13.89 0.85
C LYS A 97 4.23 -15.33 0.69
N ARG A 98 4.64 -15.73 -0.51
CA ARG A 98 5.16 -17.09 -0.76
C ARG A 98 6.49 -17.33 -0.05
N ALA A 99 7.37 -16.33 0.02
CA ALA A 99 8.64 -16.42 0.74
C ALA A 99 8.41 -16.56 2.24
N ALA A 100 7.51 -15.73 2.81
CA ALA A 100 7.10 -15.79 4.21
C ALA A 100 6.46 -17.14 4.56
N GLU A 101 5.54 -17.64 3.73
CA GLU A 101 4.92 -18.96 3.94
C GLU A 101 5.94 -20.09 3.91
N LYS A 102 6.91 -20.04 2.97
CA LYS A 102 8.00 -21.01 2.91
C LYS A 102 8.91 -20.95 4.14
N SER A 103 9.29 -19.75 4.60
CA SER A 103 10.09 -19.57 5.82
C SER A 103 9.36 -20.11 7.03
N ASN A 104 8.11 -19.70 7.25
CA ASN A 104 7.28 -20.16 8.36
C ASN A 104 7.13 -21.68 8.35
N LYS A 105 6.91 -22.29 7.18
CA LYS A 105 6.80 -23.74 7.06
C LYS A 105 8.14 -24.45 7.34
N ALA A 106 9.26 -23.84 6.97
CA ALA A 106 10.58 -24.38 7.30
C ALA A 106 10.84 -24.30 8.82
N GLU A 107 10.54 -23.16 9.44
CA GLU A 107 10.67 -22.95 10.89
C GLU A 107 9.79 -23.93 11.69
N VAL A 108 8.52 -24.09 11.31
CA VAL A 108 7.62 -25.07 11.94
C VAL A 108 8.15 -26.50 11.81
N ARG A 109 8.71 -26.87 10.64
CA ARG A 109 9.32 -28.19 10.43
C ARG A 109 10.57 -28.41 11.28
N VAL A 110 11.39 -27.37 11.47
CA VAL A 110 12.56 -27.43 12.35
C VAL A 110 12.11 -27.56 13.80
N ALA A 111 11.13 -26.76 14.24
CA ALA A 111 10.58 -26.84 15.58
C ALA A 111 9.98 -28.22 15.89
N ASP A 112 9.16 -28.77 14.99
CA ASP A 112 8.58 -30.12 15.12
C ASP A 112 9.66 -31.22 15.13
N ARG A 113 10.68 -31.13 14.26
CA ARG A 113 11.82 -32.06 14.29
C ARG A 113 12.56 -32.00 15.62
N CYS A 114 12.80 -30.80 16.14
CA CYS A 114 13.45 -30.60 17.42
C CYS A 114 12.61 -31.17 18.57
N GLU A 115 11.30 -30.93 18.59
CA GLU A 115 10.39 -31.46 19.60
C GLU A 115 10.35 -32.99 19.58
N ARG A 116 10.32 -33.61 18.40
CA ARG A 116 10.39 -35.07 18.25
C ARG A 116 11.70 -35.62 18.78
N ALA A 117 12.85 -35.02 18.43
CA ALA A 117 14.16 -35.45 18.92
C ALA A 117 14.25 -35.38 20.45
N ARG A 118 13.73 -34.31 21.06
CA ARG A 118 13.63 -34.18 22.52
C ARG A 118 12.77 -35.28 23.14
N ARG A 119 11.62 -35.59 22.54
CA ARG A 119 10.75 -36.69 22.99
C ARG A 119 11.42 -38.06 22.87
N GLU A 120 12.17 -38.31 21.80
CA GLU A 120 12.93 -39.55 21.63
C GLU A 120 14.04 -39.70 22.68
N LEU A 121 14.79 -38.62 22.95
CA LEU A 121 15.79 -38.61 24.02
C LEU A 121 15.17 -38.88 25.39
N ALA A 122 14.05 -38.20 25.71
CA ALA A 122 13.33 -38.43 26.96
C ALA A 122 12.87 -39.90 27.11
N ARG A 123 12.34 -40.50 26.03
CA ARG A 123 11.96 -41.92 26.01
C ARG A 123 13.16 -42.85 26.18
N ALA A 124 14.32 -42.51 25.61
CA ALA A 124 15.55 -43.30 25.79
C ALA A 124 16.03 -43.26 27.25
N ILE A 125 15.99 -42.07 27.88
CA ILE A 125 16.33 -41.88 29.29
C ILE A 125 15.37 -42.68 30.18
N GLU A 126 14.06 -42.60 29.92
CA GLU A 126 13.06 -43.36 30.67
C GLU A 126 13.28 -44.88 30.56
N LYS A 127 13.56 -45.38 29.35
CA LYS A 127 13.91 -46.79 29.14
C LYS A 127 15.15 -47.21 29.93
N ARG A 128 16.18 -46.36 29.97
CA ARG A 128 17.39 -46.62 30.77
C ARG A 128 17.04 -46.70 32.25
N ASN A 129 16.29 -45.73 32.78
CA ASN A 129 15.82 -45.73 34.17
C ASN A 129 14.95 -46.97 34.50
N ALA A 130 14.13 -47.42 33.56
CA ALA A 130 13.30 -48.61 33.71
C ALA A 130 14.14 -49.91 33.73
N LEU A 131 15.33 -49.92 33.13
CA LEU A 131 16.26 -51.04 33.25
C LEU A 131 17.04 -50.98 34.56
N ASP A 132 17.35 -49.80 35.09
CA ASP A 132 18.00 -49.63 36.40
C ASP A 132 17.14 -50.19 37.55
N THR A 133 15.81 -50.18 37.39
CA THR A 133 14.84 -50.68 38.38
C THR A 133 14.45 -52.15 38.18
N LYS A 134 14.86 -52.76 37.06
CA LYS A 134 14.62 -54.18 36.76
C LYS A 134 15.92 -54.94 36.91
N ALA A 135 15.86 -56.25 37.16
CA ALA A 135 17.04 -57.12 37.12
C ALA A 135 17.52 -57.32 35.66
N ALA A 136 17.87 -56.22 34.98
CA ALA A 136 18.38 -56.21 33.62
C ALA A 136 19.84 -56.68 33.59
N THR A 137 20.25 -57.26 32.46
CA THR A 137 21.64 -57.66 32.25
C THR A 137 22.54 -56.46 31.99
N VAL A 138 23.84 -56.59 32.29
CA VAL A 138 24.84 -55.53 32.05
C VAL A 138 24.85 -55.09 30.58
N GLU A 139 24.69 -56.02 29.64
CA GLU A 139 24.63 -55.72 28.21
C GLU A 139 23.41 -54.84 27.85
N GLN A 140 22.25 -55.12 28.44
CA GLN A 140 21.04 -54.30 28.24
C GLN A 140 21.22 -52.88 28.77
N MET A 141 21.88 -52.72 29.92
CA MET A 141 22.19 -51.40 30.48
C MET A 141 23.18 -50.63 29.59
N GLN A 142 24.26 -51.27 29.14
CA GLN A 142 25.24 -50.64 28.25
C GLN A 142 24.62 -50.18 26.94
N LYS A 143 23.76 -51.00 26.34
CA LYS A 143 23.03 -50.65 25.11
C LYS A 143 22.08 -49.47 25.33
N ALA A 144 21.40 -49.39 26.47
CA ALA A 144 20.53 -48.26 26.79
C ALA A 144 21.32 -46.96 27.02
N VAL A 145 22.50 -47.02 27.66
CA VAL A 145 23.40 -45.87 27.82
C VAL A 145 23.91 -45.39 26.47
N GLN A 146 24.32 -46.31 25.59
CA GLN A 146 24.76 -45.97 24.24
C GLN A 146 23.63 -45.32 23.42
N GLU A 147 22.39 -45.81 23.55
CA GLU A 147 21.23 -45.21 22.89
C GLU A 147 20.97 -43.79 23.39
N VAL A 148 21.01 -43.55 24.71
CA VAL A 148 20.87 -42.19 25.27
C VAL A 148 21.97 -41.27 24.73
N SER A 149 23.23 -41.72 24.76
CA SER A 149 24.36 -40.94 24.26
C SER A 149 24.24 -40.60 22.76
N ARG A 150 23.77 -41.56 21.95
CA ARG A 150 23.52 -41.34 20.52
C ARG A 150 22.44 -40.27 20.30
N ARG A 151 21.32 -40.35 21.02
CA ARG A 151 20.22 -39.38 20.87
C ARG A 151 20.57 -37.99 21.37
N ASP A 152 21.38 -37.92 22.42
CA ASP A 152 21.90 -36.66 22.94
C ASP A 152 22.83 -35.99 21.92
N ALA A 153 23.70 -36.78 21.26
CA ALA A 153 24.57 -36.29 20.18
C ALA A 153 23.81 -35.88 18.90
N GLU A 154 22.64 -36.48 18.63
CA GLU A 154 21.77 -36.12 17.50
C GLU A 154 20.96 -34.83 17.75
N LEU A 155 20.75 -34.44 19.01
CA LEU A 155 19.89 -33.34 19.40
C LEU A 155 20.31 -31.97 18.80
N PRO A 156 21.61 -31.59 18.76
CA PRO A 156 22.05 -30.34 18.14
C PRO A 156 21.78 -30.27 16.63
N ASN A 157 21.76 -31.42 15.94
CA ASN A 157 21.45 -31.48 14.50
C ASN A 157 19.94 -31.31 14.23
N ALA A 158 19.09 -31.74 15.17
CA ALA A 158 17.65 -31.60 15.09
C ALA A 158 17.15 -30.23 15.60
N CYS A 159 17.88 -29.62 16.52
CA CYS A 159 17.59 -28.33 17.15
C CYS A 159 18.73 -27.32 16.88
N PRO A 160 18.85 -26.77 15.66
CA PRO A 160 19.81 -25.71 15.39
C PRO A 160 19.51 -24.46 16.24
N LYS A 161 20.56 -23.78 16.71
CA LYS A 161 20.47 -22.54 17.50
C LYS A 161 20.12 -21.34 16.64
#